data_AF-A0A8F4FX52-F1
#
_entry.id   AF-A0A8F4FX52-F1
#
_cell.length_a   1.000
_cell.length_b   1.000
_cell.length_c   1.000
_cell.angle_alpha   90.00
_cell.angle_beta   90.00
_cell.angle_gamma   90.00
#
_symmetry.space_group_name_H-M   'P 1'
#
loop_
_entity.id
_entity.type
_entity.pdbx_description
1 polymer ?
#
loop_
_entity_poly.entity_id
_entity_poly.type
_entity_poly.pdbx_seq_one_letter_code
_entity_poly.pdbx_strand_id
1 'polypeptide(L)'
;MAASTRTDPWAATERRRTAGPGVGWRAAAAVVVAAVGLARVWNFGGRDWRTVAGGAAVLVAAEVALRVGWTGADVDERSLGRAALRPVAMLAAAAVGVPIVGATPAVVLVAVLVAADAALVEWRPFPGWPVRSRTVVPLAAGVLVASGVAWARGAPTIVVLAAIVVALAAVQAEAHGLRAVAAVDAALARGTSAVAGAIVAVALFLVALVVLYLPGAAVRALRALRRRSASGSSWTPTGTSVGDARQDARRPFTSTAPQVRRGRTIRGLALVAAVALVAVALVRRSGDPAGPDLPPGAVGAAGTTAPLPTAGPGSVGRQIFATEMALQYSQLPAYAGSSFADQLQVDEGEHVINGTKSTEYVNIRNGRRATLRPRRCDCKRATLWFSGGSAAFGTGQRDDHTIASELVRLAQEEDHIALDVTNVSHDGYTFQLETEWEVAQSLRTEEAPDLLVFYNGWNDVMAELAADYLKGPDPDRKLSTIIPAELQAISEDSDAFLRSTIGPAAGRAAAARYLRVQKEADALAKEAGVRTAYFLQADALSSAEQLRPYERLDGIPTEQLMASPIGQALDAMSAGLVGHVTDLRHLFDDDSPPVFLGLVHQNEEGARLVAERIYQDLRPQIRALAH
;
A
#
# COMPACT_ATOMS: atom_id res chain seq x y z
N MET A 1 63.20 -16.14 12.35
CA MET A 1 62.90 -14.70 12.51
C MET A 1 61.50 -14.44 11.96
N ALA A 2 60.63 -13.91 12.82
CA ALA A 2 59.35 -13.21 12.59
C ALA A 2 58.44 -13.64 11.42
N ALA A 3 57.36 -14.35 11.74
CA ALA A 3 56.10 -14.30 10.99
C ALA A 3 55.07 -13.56 11.86
N SER A 4 54.71 -12.34 11.45
CA SER A 4 53.71 -11.50 12.12
C SER A 4 52.30 -11.93 11.70
N THR A 5 51.52 -12.47 12.63
CA THR A 5 50.08 -12.64 12.48
C THR A 5 49.40 -11.28 12.67
N ARG A 6 48.92 -10.66 11.58
CA ARG A 6 47.99 -9.53 11.65
C ARG A 6 46.66 -10.05 12.19
N THR A 7 46.30 -9.64 13.40
CA THR A 7 44.94 -9.74 13.92
C THR A 7 44.05 -8.75 13.19
N ASP A 8 42.99 -9.26 12.58
CA ASP A 8 41.94 -8.48 11.94
C ASP A 8 41.19 -7.63 13.00
N PRO A 9 41.23 -6.28 12.91
CA PRO A 9 40.55 -5.40 13.85
C PRO A 9 39.01 -5.41 13.71
N TRP A 10 38.42 -6.13 12.75
CA TRP A 10 36.97 -6.16 12.55
C TRP A 10 36.23 -7.30 13.28
N ALA A 11 36.96 -8.30 13.81
CA ALA A 11 36.35 -9.45 14.51
C ALA A 11 35.72 -9.10 15.89
N ALA A 12 35.97 -7.90 16.43
CA ALA A 12 35.40 -7.45 17.70
C ALA A 12 34.05 -6.72 17.55
N THR A 13 33.76 -6.17 16.38
CA THR A 13 32.54 -5.36 16.14
C THR A 13 31.33 -6.23 15.77
N GLU A 14 31.57 -7.45 15.29
CA GLU A 14 30.52 -8.37 14.83
C GLU A 14 29.76 -9.04 15.99
N ARG A 15 30.40 -9.18 17.16
CA ARG A 15 29.76 -9.74 18.38
C ARG A 15 28.75 -8.81 19.06
N ARG A 16 28.63 -7.53 18.65
CA ARG A 16 27.61 -6.61 19.19
C ARG A 16 26.32 -6.57 18.36
N ARG A 17 26.24 -7.22 17.19
CA ARG A 17 25.07 -7.15 16.30
C ARG A 17 24.10 -8.33 16.39
N THR A 18 24.37 -9.34 17.22
CA THR A 18 23.48 -10.51 17.39
C THR A 18 22.62 -10.49 18.65
N ALA A 19 22.31 -9.30 19.19
CA ALA A 19 21.17 -9.17 20.10
C ALA A 19 19.88 -9.22 19.28
N GLY A 20 19.21 -10.39 19.28
CA GLY A 20 17.96 -10.61 18.56
C GLY A 20 16.82 -9.65 18.98
N PRO A 21 15.73 -9.58 18.20
CA PRO A 21 14.65 -8.57 18.30
C PRO A 21 13.71 -8.76 19.51
N GLY A 22 14.20 -9.27 20.65
CA GLY A 22 13.38 -9.61 21.82
C GLY A 22 13.05 -8.44 22.75
N VAL A 23 13.86 -7.38 22.79
CA VAL A 23 13.70 -6.29 23.77
C VAL A 23 12.60 -5.31 23.34
N GLY A 24 12.46 -5.03 22.05
CA GLY A 24 11.48 -4.08 21.52
C GLY A 24 10.03 -4.52 21.68
N TRP A 25 9.72 -5.78 21.38
CA TRP A 25 8.36 -6.31 21.49
C TRP A 25 7.87 -6.45 22.94
N ARG A 26 8.79 -6.74 23.87
CA ARG A 26 8.47 -6.87 25.30
C ARG A 26 8.21 -5.52 25.95
N ALA A 27 8.99 -4.49 25.60
CA ALA A 27 8.74 -3.11 26.01
C ALA A 27 7.42 -2.57 25.41
N ALA A 28 7.12 -2.89 24.15
CA ALA A 28 5.87 -2.50 23.51
C ALA A 28 4.62 -3.10 24.18
N ALA A 29 4.67 -4.38 24.57
CA ALA A 29 3.55 -5.03 25.28
C ALA A 29 3.29 -4.41 26.67
N ALA A 30 4.35 -4.11 27.44
CA ALA A 30 4.24 -3.44 28.74
C ALA A 30 3.65 -2.02 28.62
N VAL A 31 4.09 -1.26 27.61
CA VAL A 31 3.57 0.09 27.30
C VAL A 31 2.10 0.06 26.91
N VAL A 32 1.67 -0.93 26.11
CA VAL A 32 0.26 -1.07 25.72
C VAL A 32 -0.62 -1.42 26.92
N VAL A 33 -0.18 -2.31 27.82
CA VAL A 33 -0.93 -2.66 29.04
C VAL A 33 -1.02 -1.46 29.99
N ALA A 34 0.07 -0.69 30.14
CA ALA A 34 0.09 0.53 30.95
C ALA A 34 -0.81 1.63 30.37
N ALA A 35 -0.81 1.81 29.05
CA ALA A 35 -1.65 2.79 28.36
C ALA A 35 -3.16 2.46 28.48
N VAL A 36 -3.52 1.17 28.39
CA VAL A 36 -4.90 0.72 28.57
C VAL A 36 -5.36 0.87 30.03
N GLY A 37 -4.48 0.68 31.00
CA GLY A 37 -4.74 0.96 32.42
C GLY A 37 -5.00 2.46 32.69
N LEU A 38 -4.14 3.33 32.18
CA LEU A 38 -4.25 4.79 32.31
C LEU A 38 -5.53 5.35 31.65
N ALA A 39 -5.88 4.85 30.46
CA ALA A 39 -7.09 5.25 29.75
C ALA A 39 -8.39 4.95 30.51
N ARG A 40 -8.36 3.99 31.46
CA ARG A 40 -9.54 3.63 32.25
C ARG A 40 -9.59 4.28 33.64
N VAL A 41 -8.44 4.57 34.27
CA VAL A 41 -8.39 5.43 35.47
C VAL A 41 -8.99 6.81 35.15
N TRP A 42 -8.75 7.30 33.93
CA TRP A 42 -9.34 8.53 33.41
C TRP A 42 -10.87 8.44 33.22
N ASN A 43 -11.40 7.27 32.83
CA ASN A 43 -12.82 7.08 32.52
C ASN A 43 -13.71 6.69 33.71
N PHE A 44 -13.14 6.33 34.87
CA PHE A 44 -13.90 6.05 36.10
C PHE A 44 -14.29 7.31 36.92
N GLY A 45 -14.21 8.50 36.32
CA GLY A 45 -14.75 9.73 36.91
C GLY A 45 -13.90 10.37 38.01
N GLY A 46 -12.67 9.88 38.23
CA GLY A 46 -11.70 10.55 39.10
C GLY A 46 -11.17 11.84 38.47
N ARG A 47 -11.90 12.95 38.62
CA ARG A 47 -11.37 14.30 38.32
C ARG A 47 -10.31 14.75 39.33
N ASP A 48 -10.08 13.98 40.40
CA ASP A 48 -9.02 14.26 41.34
C ASP A 48 -7.69 13.72 40.80
N TRP A 49 -6.79 14.64 40.49
CA TRP A 49 -5.45 14.37 39.98
C TRP A 49 -4.67 13.41 40.89
N ARG A 50 -5.03 13.30 42.18
CA ARG A 50 -4.43 12.37 43.13
C ARG A 50 -4.65 10.91 42.75
N THR A 51 -5.80 10.56 42.18
CA THR A 51 -6.11 9.18 41.75
C THR A 51 -5.35 8.80 40.48
N VAL A 52 -5.20 9.77 39.56
CA VAL A 52 -4.41 9.61 38.33
C VAL A 52 -2.92 9.54 38.66
N ALA A 53 -2.44 10.41 39.55
CA ALA A 53 -1.06 10.40 40.04
C ALA A 53 -0.73 9.12 40.82
N GLY A 54 -1.67 8.61 41.62
CA GLY A 54 -1.54 7.33 42.31
C GLY A 54 -1.46 6.13 41.36
N GLY A 55 -2.33 6.07 40.34
CA GLY A 55 -2.27 5.02 39.31
C GLY A 55 -0.98 5.08 38.48
N ALA A 56 -0.52 6.27 38.13
CA ALA A 56 0.75 6.47 37.43
C ALA A 56 1.95 6.10 38.32
N ALA A 57 1.92 6.44 39.61
CA ALA A 57 2.98 6.09 40.56
C ALA A 57 3.09 4.57 40.78
N VAL A 58 1.98 3.84 40.82
CA VAL A 58 1.97 2.37 40.93
C VAL A 58 2.54 1.72 39.68
N LEU A 59 2.21 2.23 38.49
CA LEU A 59 2.76 1.73 37.22
C LEU A 59 4.25 2.03 37.06
N VAL A 60 4.68 3.23 37.46
CA VAL A 60 6.11 3.60 37.48
C VAL A 60 6.87 2.78 38.51
N ALA A 61 6.32 2.53 39.70
CA ALA A 61 6.94 1.67 40.70
C ALA A 61 7.05 0.22 40.22
N ALA A 62 6.03 -0.31 39.52
CA ALA A 62 6.06 -1.63 38.92
C ALA A 62 7.13 -1.74 37.81
N GLU A 63 7.22 -0.74 36.93
CA GLU A 63 8.22 -0.66 35.88
C GLU A 63 9.65 -0.52 36.45
N VAL A 64 9.84 0.31 37.48
CA VAL A 64 11.13 0.46 38.18
C VAL A 64 11.52 -0.83 38.89
N ALA A 65 10.59 -1.54 39.52
CA ALA A 65 10.86 -2.84 40.15
C ALA A 65 11.25 -3.90 39.11
N LEU A 66 10.59 -3.93 37.95
CA LEU A 66 10.92 -4.81 36.83
C LEU A 66 12.31 -4.49 36.26
N ARG A 67 12.65 -3.20 36.10
CA ARG A 67 13.94 -2.76 35.57
C ARG A 67 15.09 -2.95 36.55
N VAL A 68 14.93 -2.60 37.83
CA VAL A 68 15.94 -2.84 38.88
C VAL A 68 16.19 -4.34 39.07
N GLY A 69 15.15 -5.16 38.91
CA GLY A 69 15.28 -6.62 38.88
C GLY A 69 15.98 -7.18 37.63
N TRP A 70 16.16 -6.38 36.57
CA TRP A 70 16.72 -6.79 35.27
C TRP A 70 18.13 -6.24 35.02
N THR A 71 18.44 -5.01 35.45
CA THR A 71 19.79 -4.41 35.27
C THR A 71 20.85 -5.01 36.20
N GLY A 72 20.47 -5.88 37.14
CA GLY A 72 21.39 -6.61 38.02
C GLY A 72 21.85 -7.97 37.49
N ALA A 73 21.53 -8.35 36.25
CA ALA A 73 21.73 -9.71 35.72
C ALA A 73 23.19 -10.09 35.39
N ASP A 74 24.16 -9.18 35.54
CA ASP A 74 25.60 -9.48 35.39
C ASP A 74 26.34 -9.69 36.73
N VAL A 75 25.63 -10.00 37.82
CA VAL A 75 26.28 -10.26 39.14
C VAL A 75 25.88 -11.62 39.71
N ASP A 76 26.85 -12.54 39.64
CA ASP A 76 27.08 -13.84 40.31
C ASP A 76 25.85 -14.60 40.89
N GLU A 77 25.65 -15.83 40.40
CA GLU A 77 24.51 -16.74 40.56
C GLU A 77 24.15 -17.18 42.00
N ARG A 78 24.85 -16.69 43.03
CA ARG A 78 24.73 -17.26 44.40
C ARG A 78 23.81 -16.54 45.37
N SER A 79 23.18 -15.40 45.03
CA SER A 79 22.28 -14.72 45.98
C SER A 79 20.80 -15.14 45.83
N LEU A 80 20.42 -16.24 46.50
CA LEU A 80 19.03 -16.72 46.68
C LEU A 80 18.06 -15.63 47.24
N GLY A 81 18.58 -14.56 47.84
CA GLY A 81 17.77 -13.48 48.43
C GLY A 81 17.02 -12.60 47.42
N ARG A 82 17.36 -12.62 46.12
CA ARG A 82 16.77 -11.68 45.13
C ARG A 82 15.57 -12.23 44.35
N ALA A 83 15.37 -13.55 44.29
CA ALA A 83 14.15 -14.13 43.72
C ALA A 83 12.90 -13.84 44.58
N ALA A 84 13.08 -13.69 45.90
CA ALA A 84 11.99 -13.32 46.82
C ALA A 84 11.61 -11.83 46.76
N LEU A 85 12.49 -10.96 46.26
CA LEU A 85 12.25 -9.51 46.20
C LEU A 85 11.20 -9.11 45.15
N ARG A 86 11.05 -9.89 44.08
CA ARG A 86 10.08 -9.63 43.00
C ARG A 86 8.61 -9.78 43.44
N PRO A 87 8.18 -10.92 44.04
CA PRO A 87 6.82 -11.04 44.57
C PRO A 87 6.54 -10.08 45.72
N VAL A 88 7.54 -9.75 46.56
CA VAL A 88 7.40 -8.75 47.62
C VAL A 88 7.19 -7.34 47.05
N ALA A 89 7.91 -6.95 45.99
CA ALA A 89 7.70 -5.67 45.32
C ALA A 89 6.34 -5.57 44.62
N MET A 90 5.87 -6.66 44.01
CA MET A 90 4.53 -6.72 43.40
C MET A 90 3.41 -6.68 44.45
N LEU A 91 3.57 -7.37 45.58
CA LEU A 91 2.62 -7.30 46.70
C LEU A 91 2.65 -5.93 47.40
N ALA A 92 3.80 -5.27 47.50
CA ALA A 92 3.91 -3.91 48.01
C ALA A 92 3.21 -2.90 47.07
N ALA A 93 3.40 -3.03 45.75
CA ALA A 93 2.69 -2.21 44.76
C ALA A 93 1.16 -2.43 44.81
N ALA A 94 0.73 -3.69 45.04
CA ALA A 94 -0.67 -4.02 45.27
C ALA A 94 -1.22 -3.34 46.54
N ALA A 95 -0.52 -3.47 47.66
CA ALA A 95 -0.93 -2.89 48.95
C ALA A 95 -1.02 -1.36 48.91
N VAL A 96 -0.15 -0.69 48.15
CA VAL A 96 -0.19 0.76 47.92
C VAL A 96 -1.34 1.16 46.98
N GLY A 97 -1.72 0.30 46.02
CA GLY A 97 -2.82 0.54 45.08
C GLY A 97 -4.23 0.33 45.66
N VAL A 98 -4.39 -0.59 46.62
CA VAL A 98 -5.71 -0.98 47.19
C VAL A 98 -6.53 0.21 47.74
N PRO A 99 -5.96 1.18 48.48
CA PRO A 99 -6.70 2.35 48.96
C PRO A 99 -7.15 3.31 47.84
N ILE A 100 -6.51 3.26 46.67
CA ILE A 100 -6.64 4.25 45.59
C ILE A 100 -7.64 3.79 44.53
N VAL A 101 -7.65 2.49 44.21
CA VAL A 101 -8.50 1.90 43.16
C VAL A 101 -9.47 0.84 43.68
N GLY A 102 -9.46 0.56 44.99
CA GLY A 102 -10.24 -0.50 45.62
C GLY A 102 -9.56 -1.87 45.54
N ALA A 103 -9.94 -2.78 46.44
CA ALA A 103 -9.28 -4.08 46.56
C ALA A 103 -9.43 -4.97 45.32
N THR A 104 -10.60 -4.94 44.67
CA THR A 104 -10.90 -5.86 43.55
C THR A 104 -10.08 -5.53 42.28
N PRO A 105 -9.97 -4.27 41.82
CA PRO A 105 -9.14 -3.92 40.66
C PRO A 105 -7.64 -4.16 40.90
N ALA A 106 -7.15 -3.90 42.11
CA ALA A 106 -5.74 -4.11 42.47
C ALA A 106 -5.37 -5.60 42.44
N VAL A 107 -6.24 -6.47 42.96
CA VAL A 107 -6.03 -7.93 42.94
C VAL A 107 -6.04 -8.48 41.51
N VAL A 108 -6.97 -8.02 40.65
CA VAL A 108 -7.04 -8.47 39.25
C VAL A 108 -5.81 -8.03 38.47
N LEU A 109 -5.34 -6.80 38.65
CA LEU A 109 -4.15 -6.29 37.96
C LEU A 109 -2.89 -7.06 38.36
N VAL A 110 -2.72 -7.33 39.65
CA VAL A 110 -1.57 -8.07 40.18
C VAL A 110 -1.61 -9.53 39.74
N ALA A 111 -2.78 -10.17 39.75
CA ALA A 111 -2.92 -11.55 39.28
C ALA A 111 -2.58 -11.68 37.77
N VAL A 112 -3.00 -10.71 36.95
CA VAL A 112 -2.68 -10.70 35.51
C VAL A 112 -1.19 -10.46 35.27
N LEU A 113 -0.56 -9.54 36.01
CA LEU A 113 0.87 -9.26 35.87
C LEU A 113 1.75 -10.43 36.35
N VAL A 114 1.39 -11.07 37.47
CA VAL A 114 2.09 -12.27 37.98
C VAL A 114 1.94 -13.44 37.00
N ALA A 115 0.76 -13.65 36.43
CA ALA A 115 0.54 -14.71 35.46
C ALA A 115 1.22 -14.44 34.10
N ALA A 116 1.27 -13.18 33.66
CA ALA A 116 2.01 -12.79 32.47
C ALA A 116 3.53 -12.96 32.66
N ASP A 117 4.07 -12.60 33.82
CA ASP A 117 5.48 -12.81 34.16
C ASP A 117 5.83 -14.31 34.20
N ALA A 118 5.00 -15.12 34.86
CA ALA A 118 5.16 -16.58 34.91
C ALA A 118 5.05 -17.26 33.54
N ALA A 119 4.29 -16.69 32.60
CA ALA A 119 4.15 -17.21 31.24
C ALA A 119 5.28 -16.77 30.29
N LEU A 120 5.95 -15.64 30.58
CA LEU A 120 6.93 -15.03 29.68
C LEU A 120 8.40 -15.29 30.07
N VAL A 121 8.65 -15.66 31.33
CA VAL A 121 9.99 -16.05 31.80
C VAL A 121 10.01 -17.57 31.94
N GLU A 122 11.03 -18.24 31.38
CA GLU A 122 11.28 -19.67 31.66
C GLU A 122 11.54 -19.85 33.16
N TRP A 123 10.48 -20.04 33.93
CA TRP A 123 10.55 -20.12 35.38
C TRP A 123 11.12 -21.49 35.78
N ARG A 124 12.40 -21.51 36.19
CA ARG A 124 13.05 -22.69 36.79
C ARG A 124 13.26 -22.44 38.28
N PRO A 125 12.29 -22.76 39.14
CA PRO A 125 12.46 -22.53 40.58
C PRO A 125 13.54 -23.42 41.20
N PHE A 126 14.00 -24.49 40.52
CA PHE A 126 15.11 -25.35 40.97
C PHE A 126 16.02 -25.79 39.82
N PRO A 127 17.35 -25.91 40.03
CA PRO A 127 18.28 -26.47 39.05
C PRO A 127 17.98 -27.96 38.83
N GLY A 128 17.69 -28.36 37.59
CA GLY A 128 17.46 -29.75 37.19
C GLY A 128 16.02 -30.11 36.79
N TRP A 129 15.07 -29.17 36.83
CA TRP A 129 13.71 -29.42 36.31
C TRP A 129 13.68 -29.42 34.77
N PRO A 130 13.11 -30.46 34.12
CA PRO A 130 13.08 -30.54 32.66
C PRO A 130 12.08 -29.54 32.07
N VAL A 131 12.54 -28.76 31.09
CA VAL A 131 11.68 -27.83 30.34
C VAL A 131 10.74 -28.64 29.45
N ARG A 132 9.48 -28.75 29.85
CA ARG A 132 8.39 -29.19 28.98
C ARG A 132 7.54 -27.98 28.63
N SER A 133 7.80 -27.36 27.49
CA SER A 133 6.89 -26.38 26.90
C SER A 133 5.68 -27.12 26.33
N ARG A 134 4.53 -27.02 27.00
CA ARG A 134 3.27 -27.59 26.53
C ARG A 134 2.21 -26.50 26.35
N THR A 135 1.26 -26.81 25.47
CA THR A 135 0.23 -25.95 24.87
C THR A 135 -0.74 -25.30 25.85
N VAL A 136 -0.81 -25.78 27.08
CA VAL A 136 -1.79 -25.33 28.08
C VAL A 136 -1.40 -23.97 28.70
N VAL A 137 -0.12 -23.70 28.92
CA VAL A 137 0.34 -22.43 29.50
C VAL A 137 0.03 -21.21 28.62
N PRO A 138 0.31 -21.23 27.29
CA PRO A 138 -0.08 -20.13 26.40
C PRO A 138 -1.60 -19.92 26.32
N LEU A 139 -2.38 -21.00 26.36
CA LEU A 139 -3.85 -20.93 26.37
C LEU A 139 -4.39 -20.33 27.66
N ALA A 140 -3.86 -20.73 28.81
CA ALA A 140 -4.21 -20.14 30.11
C ALA A 140 -3.86 -18.64 30.15
N ALA A 141 -2.70 -18.24 29.62
CA ALA A 141 -2.33 -16.84 29.48
C ALA A 141 -3.31 -16.06 28.58
N GLY A 142 -3.73 -16.65 27.46
CA GLY A 142 -4.75 -16.07 26.59
C GLY A 142 -6.10 -15.88 27.29
N VAL A 143 -6.54 -16.87 28.08
CA VAL A 143 -7.78 -16.79 28.88
C VAL A 143 -7.68 -15.70 29.95
N LEU A 144 -6.52 -15.53 30.59
CA LEU A 144 -6.31 -14.49 31.59
C LEU A 144 -6.33 -13.08 30.98
N VAL A 145 -5.70 -12.89 29.83
CA VAL A 145 -5.76 -11.62 29.09
C VAL A 145 -7.18 -11.33 28.62
N ALA A 146 -7.87 -12.33 28.04
CA ALA A 146 -9.26 -12.19 27.61
C ALA A 146 -10.20 -11.88 28.78
N SER A 147 -9.97 -12.47 29.95
CA SER A 147 -10.74 -12.20 31.18
C SER A 147 -10.51 -10.78 31.68
N GLY A 148 -9.26 -10.29 31.63
CA GLY A 148 -8.93 -8.89 31.92
C GLY A 148 -9.64 -7.92 30.97
N VAL A 149 -9.67 -8.23 29.68
CA VAL A 149 -10.38 -7.43 28.66
C VAL A 149 -11.90 -7.50 28.84
N ALA A 150 -12.46 -8.66 29.15
CA ALA A 150 -13.89 -8.84 29.40
C ALA A 150 -14.34 -8.04 30.63
N TRP A 151 -13.57 -8.08 31.71
CA TRP A 151 -13.77 -7.21 32.87
C TRP A 151 -13.64 -5.72 32.50
N ALA A 152 -12.66 -5.40 31.65
CA ALA A 152 -12.46 -4.06 31.10
C ALA A 152 -13.63 -3.58 30.22
N ARG A 153 -14.54 -4.47 29.83
CA ARG A 153 -15.75 -4.16 29.05
C ARG A 153 -17.06 -4.38 29.83
N GLY A 154 -16.98 -4.57 31.15
CA GLY A 154 -18.15 -4.61 32.03
C GLY A 154 -18.72 -6.01 32.27
N ALA A 155 -17.96 -7.07 32.01
CA ALA A 155 -18.37 -8.42 32.39
C ALA A 155 -18.56 -8.53 33.92
N PRO A 156 -19.55 -9.30 34.40
CA PRO A 156 -19.76 -9.52 35.82
C PRO A 156 -18.51 -10.12 36.47
N THR A 157 -18.11 -9.59 37.63
CA THR A 157 -16.88 -10.00 38.34
C THR A 157 -16.82 -11.51 38.59
N ILE A 158 -17.96 -12.16 38.85
CA ILE A 158 -18.02 -13.62 39.08
C ILE A 158 -17.60 -14.43 37.86
N VAL A 159 -17.88 -13.96 36.64
CA VAL A 159 -17.51 -14.63 35.39
C VAL A 159 -16.00 -14.51 35.14
N VAL A 160 -15.45 -13.33 35.43
CA VAL A 160 -14.01 -13.05 35.30
C VAL A 160 -13.23 -13.87 36.32
N LEU A 161 -13.68 -13.92 37.57
CA LEU A 161 -13.05 -14.73 38.61
C LEU A 161 -13.11 -16.23 38.29
N ALA A 162 -14.24 -16.72 37.77
CA ALA A 162 -14.36 -18.11 37.35
C ALA A 162 -13.36 -18.46 36.23
N ALA A 163 -13.20 -17.58 35.23
CA ALA A 163 -12.25 -17.78 34.14
C ALA A 163 -10.78 -17.75 34.61
N ILE A 164 -10.45 -16.88 35.56
CA ILE A 164 -9.13 -16.83 36.21
C ILE A 164 -8.87 -18.12 37.00
N VAL A 165 -9.83 -18.58 37.80
CA VAL A 165 -9.71 -19.83 38.57
C VAL A 165 -9.50 -21.03 37.66
N VAL A 166 -10.21 -21.11 36.53
CA VAL A 166 -10.05 -22.18 35.54
C VAL A 166 -8.66 -22.14 34.90
N ALA A 167 -8.17 -20.96 34.52
CA ALA A 167 -6.84 -20.81 33.94
C ALA A 167 -5.73 -21.20 34.95
N LEU A 168 -5.85 -20.79 36.21
CA LEU A 168 -4.89 -21.14 37.26
C LEU A 168 -4.96 -22.63 37.63
N ALA A 169 -6.15 -23.22 37.68
CA ALA A 169 -6.33 -24.65 37.91
C ALA A 169 -5.71 -25.49 36.78
N ALA A 170 -5.80 -25.04 35.53
CA ALA A 170 -5.17 -25.69 34.39
C ALA A 170 -3.63 -25.67 34.49
N VAL A 171 -3.05 -24.52 34.84
CA VAL A 171 -1.60 -24.37 35.06
C VAL A 171 -1.13 -25.22 36.24
N GLN A 172 -1.88 -25.25 37.35
CA GLN A 172 -1.51 -26.04 38.52
C GLN A 172 -1.63 -27.55 38.28
N ALA A 173 -2.66 -27.99 37.56
CA ALA A 173 -2.86 -29.40 37.20
C ALA A 173 -1.74 -29.91 36.29
N GLU A 174 -1.23 -29.05 35.40
CA GLU A 174 -0.08 -29.33 34.56
C GLU A 174 1.22 -29.40 35.38
N ALA A 175 1.44 -28.44 36.28
CA ALA A 175 2.61 -28.41 37.16
C ALA A 175 2.70 -29.64 38.08
N HIS A 176 1.57 -30.26 38.42
CA HIS A 176 1.51 -31.50 39.22
C HIS A 176 1.44 -32.78 38.37
N GLY A 177 1.59 -32.68 37.04
CA GLY A 177 1.67 -33.83 36.15
C GLY A 177 0.42 -34.72 36.16
N LEU A 178 -0.75 -34.14 36.43
CA LEU A 178 -1.99 -34.90 36.49
C LEU A 178 -2.31 -35.52 35.12
N ARG A 179 -2.48 -36.84 35.09
CA ARG A 179 -2.70 -37.62 33.84
C ARG A 179 -3.88 -37.12 33.00
N ALA A 180 -4.86 -36.47 33.62
CA ALA A 180 -5.99 -35.82 32.95
C ALA A 180 -5.54 -34.70 31.99
N VAL A 181 -4.50 -33.94 32.32
CA VAL A 181 -3.99 -32.84 31.48
C VAL A 181 -3.27 -33.38 30.24
N ALA A 182 -2.55 -34.50 30.37
CA ALA A 182 -1.92 -35.16 29.21
C ALA A 182 -2.96 -35.72 28.22
N ALA A 183 -4.12 -36.17 28.70
CA ALA A 183 -5.22 -36.60 27.85
C ALA A 183 -5.91 -35.43 27.15
N VAL A 184 -6.05 -34.28 27.82
CA VAL A 184 -6.56 -33.02 27.24
C VAL A 184 -5.60 -32.45 26.21
N ASP A 185 -4.29 -32.45 26.45
CA ASP A 185 -3.27 -32.06 25.47
C ASP A 185 -3.29 -32.95 24.23
N ALA A 186 -3.41 -34.27 24.41
CA ALA A 186 -3.51 -35.21 23.30
C ALA A 186 -4.85 -35.10 22.54
N ALA A 187 -5.92 -34.67 23.21
CA ALA A 187 -7.21 -34.38 22.58
C ALA A 187 -7.20 -33.03 21.84
N LEU A 188 -6.56 -32.00 22.40
CA LEU A 188 -6.36 -30.69 21.77
C LEU A 188 -5.46 -30.82 20.55
N ALA A 189 -4.34 -31.54 20.64
CA ALA A 189 -3.45 -31.78 19.49
C ALA A 189 -4.14 -32.54 18.33
N ARG A 190 -5.17 -33.34 18.64
CA ARG A 190 -5.99 -34.04 17.63
C ARG A 190 -7.22 -33.25 17.15
N GLY A 191 -7.65 -32.23 17.89
CA GLY A 191 -8.84 -31.42 17.61
C GLY A 191 -8.57 -29.99 17.10
N THR A 192 -7.32 -29.52 17.14
CA THR A 192 -6.96 -28.13 16.86
C THR A 192 -7.16 -27.68 15.41
N SER A 193 -7.25 -28.56 14.41
CA SER A 193 -7.53 -28.11 13.04
C SER A 193 -9.02 -27.80 12.80
N ALA A 194 -9.92 -28.62 13.32
CA ALA A 194 -11.36 -28.46 13.10
C ALA A 194 -12.02 -27.47 14.08
N VAL A 195 -11.62 -27.51 15.36
CA VAL A 195 -12.20 -26.65 16.39
C VAL A 195 -11.59 -25.25 16.34
N ALA A 196 -10.29 -25.09 16.07
CA ALA A 196 -9.72 -23.75 15.90
C ALA A 196 -10.22 -23.08 14.62
N GLY A 197 -10.40 -23.85 13.52
CA GLY A 197 -11.04 -23.35 12.31
C GLY A 197 -12.47 -22.87 12.55
N ALA A 198 -13.28 -23.64 13.30
CA ALA A 198 -14.64 -23.25 13.67
C ALA A 198 -14.67 -22.04 14.61
N ILE A 199 -13.78 -21.96 15.61
CA ILE A 199 -13.71 -20.84 16.55
C ILE A 199 -13.26 -19.56 15.83
N VAL A 200 -12.25 -19.63 14.95
CA VAL A 200 -11.80 -18.48 14.17
C VAL A 200 -12.89 -18.04 13.19
N ALA A 201 -13.58 -18.98 12.53
CA ALA A 201 -14.70 -18.65 11.65
C ALA A 201 -15.86 -17.99 12.40
N VAL A 202 -16.21 -18.48 13.60
CA VAL A 202 -17.24 -17.86 14.45
C VAL A 202 -16.79 -16.50 14.97
N ALA A 203 -15.53 -16.35 15.38
CA ALA A 203 -14.98 -15.08 15.83
C ALA A 203 -14.95 -14.02 14.72
N LEU A 204 -14.52 -14.40 13.50
CA LEU A 204 -14.54 -13.52 12.33
C LEU A 204 -15.97 -13.18 11.91
N PHE A 205 -16.91 -14.14 11.99
CA PHE A 205 -18.33 -13.89 11.75
C PHE A 205 -18.92 -12.90 12.75
N LEU A 206 -18.61 -13.04 14.04
CA LEU A 206 -19.06 -12.11 15.08
C LEU A 206 -18.43 -10.72 14.92
N VAL A 207 -17.16 -10.63 14.54
CA VAL A 207 -16.50 -9.35 14.23
C VAL A 207 -17.16 -8.71 13.02
N ALA A 208 -17.40 -9.45 11.93
CA ALA A 208 -18.09 -8.93 10.76
C ALA A 208 -19.53 -8.48 11.08
N LEU A 209 -20.26 -9.22 11.92
CA LEU A 209 -21.60 -8.83 12.38
C LEU A 209 -21.56 -7.53 13.19
N VAL A 210 -20.58 -7.39 14.11
CA VAL A 210 -20.42 -6.23 14.99
C VAL A 210 -19.93 -5.00 14.24
N VAL A 211 -19.00 -5.16 13.30
CA VAL A 211 -18.36 -4.05 12.58
C VAL A 211 -19.19 -3.61 11.38
N LEU A 212 -19.77 -4.55 10.62
CA LEU A 212 -20.45 -4.20 9.37
C LEU A 212 -21.95 -3.97 9.55
N TYR A 213 -22.61 -4.74 10.42
CA TYR A 213 -24.08 -4.73 10.52
C TYR A 213 -24.62 -3.95 11.72
N LEU A 214 -23.92 -3.99 12.86
CA LEU A 214 -24.34 -3.35 14.09
C LEU A 214 -24.34 -1.81 14.03
N PRO A 215 -23.39 -1.12 13.36
CA PRO A 215 -23.45 0.34 13.22
C PRO A 215 -24.66 0.76 12.38
N GLY A 216 -24.96 0.03 11.30
CA GLY A 216 -26.14 0.28 10.46
C GLY A 216 -27.46 -0.01 11.18
N ALA A 217 -27.50 -1.00 12.09
CA ALA A 217 -28.65 -1.27 12.95
C ALA A 217 -28.81 -0.20 14.05
N ALA A 218 -27.71 0.20 14.69
CA ALA A 218 -27.69 1.24 15.72
C ALA A 218 -28.09 2.61 15.17
N VAL A 219 -27.61 2.99 13.97
CA VAL A 219 -28.03 4.23 13.29
C VAL A 219 -29.52 4.20 12.94
N ARG A 220 -30.07 3.05 12.54
CA ARG A 220 -31.51 2.90 12.30
C ARG A 220 -32.33 3.00 13.58
N ALA A 221 -31.89 2.37 14.67
CA ALA A 221 -32.54 2.47 15.97
C ALA A 221 -32.49 3.90 16.53
N LEU A 222 -31.34 4.59 16.42
CA LEU A 222 -31.18 5.99 16.80
C LEU A 222 -32.06 6.93 15.96
N ARG A 223 -32.20 6.67 14.66
CA ARG A 223 -33.13 7.42 13.79
C ARG A 223 -34.59 7.17 14.16
N ALA A 224 -34.96 5.94 14.53
CA ALA A 224 -36.31 5.60 14.98
C ALA A 224 -36.65 6.22 16.34
N LEU A 225 -35.67 6.28 17.26
CA LEU A 225 -35.80 6.92 18.57
C LEU A 225 -35.86 8.45 18.45
N ARG A 226 -35.04 9.06 17.57
CA ARG A 226 -35.13 10.51 17.27
C ARG A 226 -36.46 10.91 16.64
N ARG A 227 -37.08 10.04 15.83
CA ARG A 227 -38.44 10.26 15.29
C ARG A 227 -39.54 10.19 16.36
N ARG A 228 -39.35 9.38 17.41
CA ARG A 228 -40.29 9.28 18.54
C ARG A 228 -40.13 10.41 19.57
N SER A 229 -38.94 11.00 19.67
CA SER A 229 -38.69 12.14 20.58
C SER A 229 -39.17 13.50 20.02
N ALA A 230 -39.55 13.56 18.75
CA ALA A 230 -40.03 14.78 18.09
C ALA A 230 -41.57 14.83 17.93
N SER A 231 -42.32 13.97 18.64
CA SER A 231 -43.79 13.98 18.63
C SER A 231 -44.40 14.77 19.79
N GLY A 232 -43.77 15.86 20.19
CA GLY A 232 -44.31 16.82 21.15
C GLY A 232 -44.46 18.19 20.47
N SER A 233 -45.71 18.62 20.31
CA SER A 233 -46.18 19.94 19.85
C SER A 233 -46.29 20.18 18.33
N SER A 234 -47.55 20.12 17.89
CA SER A 234 -48.27 21.06 17.01
C SER A 234 -47.63 21.52 15.70
N TRP A 235 -48.24 21.05 14.61
CA TRP A 235 -48.72 21.85 13.45
C TRP A 235 -47.76 22.91 12.87
N THR A 236 -47.00 22.54 11.84
CA THR A 236 -46.97 23.25 10.54
C THR A 236 -46.11 22.51 9.49
N PRO A 237 -46.52 22.48 8.20
CA PRO A 237 -45.75 21.92 7.10
C PRO A 237 -44.96 23.01 6.35
N THR A 238 -43.64 22.95 6.40
CA THR A 238 -42.70 23.65 5.50
C THR A 238 -41.45 22.77 5.45
N GLY A 239 -40.84 22.38 4.34
CA GLY A 239 -40.69 22.97 3.02
C GLY A 239 -39.47 22.24 2.47
N THR A 240 -39.66 21.36 1.50
CA THR A 240 -38.56 20.72 0.76
C THR A 240 -37.79 21.82 0.03
N SER A 241 -36.49 21.90 0.29
CA SER A 241 -35.64 22.90 -0.35
C SER A 241 -35.56 22.61 -1.86
N VAL A 242 -35.52 23.67 -2.67
CA VAL A 242 -35.29 23.57 -4.13
C VAL A 242 -33.90 22.95 -4.45
N GLY A 243 -33.01 22.85 -3.45
CA GLY A 243 -31.73 22.15 -3.55
C GLY A 243 -31.87 20.62 -3.59
N ASP A 244 -32.82 20.05 -2.87
CA ASP A 244 -33.01 18.59 -2.82
C ASP A 244 -33.70 18.05 -4.08
N ALA A 245 -34.56 18.87 -4.71
CA ALA A 245 -35.23 18.52 -5.96
C ALA A 245 -34.27 18.49 -7.18
N ARG A 246 -33.15 19.21 -7.15
CA ARG A 246 -32.14 19.19 -8.23
C ARG A 246 -31.16 18.02 -8.13
N GLN A 247 -30.96 17.45 -6.93
CA GLN A 247 -30.14 16.25 -6.76
C GLN A 247 -30.86 14.97 -7.19
N ASP A 248 -32.19 14.89 -7.02
CA ASP A 248 -32.97 13.72 -7.42
C ASP A 248 -33.32 13.67 -8.92
N ALA A 249 -33.23 14.79 -9.65
CA ALA A 249 -33.56 14.85 -11.08
C ALA A 249 -32.47 14.29 -12.02
N ARG A 250 -31.24 14.04 -11.53
CA ARG A 250 -30.10 13.58 -12.36
C ARG A 250 -29.88 12.05 -12.36
N ARG A 251 -30.87 11.25 -11.98
CA ARG A 251 -30.78 9.78 -12.02
C ARG A 251 -31.95 9.15 -12.78
N PRO A 252 -31.90 9.03 -14.12
CA PRO A 252 -32.84 8.16 -14.81
C PRO A 252 -32.41 6.70 -14.61
N PHE A 253 -33.35 5.88 -14.11
CA PHE A 253 -33.29 4.42 -13.92
C PHE A 253 -32.52 3.86 -12.71
N THR A 254 -33.25 3.63 -11.60
CA THR A 254 -33.50 2.28 -11.03
C THR A 254 -34.27 2.39 -9.70
N SER A 255 -35.57 2.65 -9.76
CA SER A 255 -36.46 2.24 -8.67
C SER A 255 -36.74 0.74 -8.80
N THR A 256 -35.78 -0.10 -8.42
CA THR A 256 -36.09 -1.53 -8.24
C THR A 256 -37.10 -1.70 -7.09
N ALA A 257 -38.23 -2.33 -7.40
CA ALA A 257 -39.30 -2.64 -6.46
C ALA A 257 -38.82 -3.43 -5.22
N PRO A 258 -39.49 -3.32 -4.05
CA PRO A 258 -39.01 -3.82 -2.76
C PRO A 258 -38.76 -5.34 -2.68
N GLN A 259 -39.18 -6.13 -3.67
CA GLN A 259 -39.02 -7.58 -3.66
C GLN A 259 -37.61 -8.07 -4.08
N VAL A 260 -36.80 -7.25 -4.76
CA VAL A 260 -35.42 -7.64 -5.16
C VAL A 260 -34.43 -7.57 -3.97
N ARG A 261 -34.77 -6.85 -2.90
CA ARG A 261 -33.88 -6.66 -1.74
C ARG A 261 -33.81 -7.87 -0.80
N ARG A 262 -34.87 -8.68 -0.68
CA ARG A 262 -34.78 -9.96 0.08
C ARG A 262 -33.97 -11.01 -0.67
N GLY A 263 -34.05 -11.04 -2.00
CA GLY A 263 -33.28 -11.96 -2.84
C GLY A 263 -31.77 -11.75 -2.74
N ARG A 264 -31.28 -10.51 -2.65
CA ARG A 264 -29.84 -10.21 -2.52
C ARG A 264 -29.27 -10.60 -1.16
N THR A 265 -30.03 -10.43 -0.07
CA THR A 265 -29.57 -10.85 1.27
C THR A 265 -29.52 -12.37 1.40
N ILE A 266 -30.50 -13.09 0.83
CA ILE A 266 -30.51 -14.55 0.82
C ILE A 266 -29.41 -15.10 -0.09
N ARG A 267 -29.19 -14.50 -1.28
CA ARG A 267 -28.07 -14.90 -2.16
C ARG A 267 -26.71 -14.59 -1.55
N GLY A 268 -26.57 -13.49 -0.81
CA GLY A 268 -25.35 -13.17 -0.06
C GLY A 268 -25.08 -14.16 1.07
N LEU A 269 -26.11 -14.52 1.85
CA LEU A 269 -25.99 -15.56 2.88
C LEU A 269 -25.71 -16.95 2.29
N ALA A 270 -26.32 -17.28 1.16
CA ALA A 270 -26.08 -18.54 0.44
C ALA A 270 -24.66 -18.60 -0.13
N LEU A 271 -24.13 -17.49 -0.66
CA LEU A 271 -22.75 -17.40 -1.15
C LEU A 271 -21.75 -17.56 -0.01
N VAL A 272 -21.97 -16.90 1.13
CA VAL A 272 -21.11 -17.04 2.31
C VAL A 272 -21.17 -18.47 2.87
N ALA A 273 -22.35 -19.08 2.91
CA ALA A 273 -22.50 -20.48 3.30
C ALA A 273 -21.81 -21.44 2.31
N ALA A 274 -21.87 -21.16 1.01
CA ALA A 274 -21.17 -21.94 -0.02
C ALA A 274 -19.65 -21.82 0.10
N VAL A 275 -19.13 -20.60 0.33
CA VAL A 275 -17.69 -20.38 0.56
C VAL A 275 -17.23 -21.09 1.83
N ALA A 276 -18.02 -21.05 2.91
CA ALA A 276 -17.72 -21.77 4.14
C ALA A 276 -17.75 -23.30 3.94
N LEU A 277 -18.70 -23.82 3.17
CA LEU A 277 -18.77 -25.25 2.84
C LEU A 277 -17.61 -25.70 1.95
N VAL A 278 -17.20 -24.88 0.98
CA VAL A 278 -16.02 -25.14 0.14
C VAL A 278 -14.74 -25.13 0.98
N ALA A 279 -14.60 -24.18 1.91
CA ALA A 279 -13.46 -24.16 2.83
C ALA A 279 -13.42 -25.40 3.74
N VAL A 280 -14.56 -25.85 4.29
CA VAL A 280 -14.65 -27.08 5.07
C VAL A 280 -14.35 -28.33 4.22
N ALA A 281 -14.80 -28.36 2.96
CA ALA A 281 -14.54 -29.46 2.04
C ALA A 281 -13.05 -29.53 1.63
N LEU A 282 -12.41 -28.39 1.38
CA LEU A 282 -10.97 -28.31 1.08
C LEU A 282 -10.12 -28.78 2.26
N VAL A 283 -10.49 -28.38 3.49
CA VAL A 283 -9.82 -28.83 4.72
C VAL A 283 -9.99 -30.33 4.97
N ARG A 284 -11.15 -30.91 4.60
CA ARG A 284 -11.37 -32.37 4.65
C ARG A 284 -10.59 -33.12 3.57
N ARG A 285 -10.48 -32.55 2.37
CA ARG A 285 -9.78 -33.18 1.24
C ARG A 285 -8.25 -33.17 1.39
N SER A 286 -7.70 -32.21 2.12
CA SER A 286 -6.28 -32.19 2.50
C SER A 286 -5.91 -33.19 3.61
N GLY A 287 -6.88 -33.95 4.13
CA GLY A 287 -6.69 -34.93 5.20
C GLY A 287 -6.54 -36.39 4.76
N ASP A 288 -6.67 -36.71 3.47
CA ASP A 288 -6.47 -38.09 2.97
C ASP A 288 -4.98 -38.35 2.66
N PRO A 289 -4.33 -39.33 3.32
CA PRO A 289 -2.93 -39.65 3.09
C PRO A 289 -2.83 -40.67 1.95
N ALA A 290 -2.83 -40.19 0.71
CA ALA A 290 -2.32 -40.96 -0.43
C ALA A 290 -1.92 -40.01 -1.57
N GLY A 291 -0.66 -39.61 -1.58
CA GLY A 291 -0.02 -38.91 -2.70
C GLY A 291 1.33 -39.57 -2.99
N PRO A 292 1.67 -39.82 -4.28
CA PRO A 292 2.83 -40.60 -4.68
C PRO A 292 4.14 -39.82 -4.51
N ASP A 293 5.24 -40.56 -4.35
CA ASP A 293 6.60 -40.07 -4.20
C ASP A 293 7.01 -39.09 -5.30
N LEU A 294 7.32 -37.85 -4.91
CA LEU A 294 8.07 -36.89 -5.72
C LEU A 294 9.51 -36.80 -5.18
N PRO A 295 10.52 -36.74 -6.06
CA PRO A 295 11.92 -36.74 -5.65
C PRO A 295 12.32 -35.42 -4.94
N PRO A 296 13.30 -35.49 -4.03
CA PRO A 296 13.63 -34.39 -3.13
C PRO A 296 14.40 -33.30 -3.87
N GLY A 297 13.76 -32.17 -4.13
CA GLY A 297 14.44 -31.05 -4.77
C GLY A 297 13.59 -29.83 -5.09
N ALA A 298 12.67 -29.42 -4.21
CA ALA A 298 12.15 -28.06 -4.16
C ALA A 298 11.13 -27.98 -3.03
N VAL A 299 11.39 -27.13 -2.04
CA VAL A 299 10.49 -26.08 -1.51
C VAL A 299 11.15 -25.53 -0.24
N GLY A 300 11.45 -24.23 -0.22
CA GLY A 300 11.63 -23.50 1.03
C GLY A 300 12.44 -22.21 0.90
N ALA A 301 11.75 -21.07 0.73
CA ALA A 301 11.80 -19.93 1.66
C ALA A 301 11.22 -18.66 1.01
N ALA A 302 9.95 -18.37 1.32
CA ALA A 302 9.41 -17.02 1.22
C ALA A 302 9.60 -16.33 2.57
N GLY A 303 10.09 -15.08 2.55
CA GLY A 303 10.01 -14.16 3.68
C GLY A 303 11.31 -13.89 4.43
N THR A 304 12.30 -13.29 3.77
CA THR A 304 13.23 -12.34 4.40
C THR A 304 13.64 -11.30 3.36
N THR A 305 13.68 -10.02 3.75
CA THR A 305 14.27 -8.92 2.99
C THR A 305 15.74 -9.25 2.69
N ALA A 306 16.00 -9.75 1.49
CA ALA A 306 17.36 -9.99 1.01
C ALA A 306 18.00 -8.65 0.61
N PRO A 307 19.29 -8.42 0.91
CA PRO A 307 20.03 -7.35 0.26
C PRO A 307 20.05 -7.59 -1.26
N LEU A 308 20.03 -6.51 -2.04
CA LEU A 308 20.24 -6.55 -3.49
C LEU A 308 21.37 -7.54 -3.84
N PRO A 309 21.17 -8.45 -4.80
CA PRO A 309 22.19 -9.40 -5.16
C PRO A 309 23.38 -8.63 -5.73
N THR A 310 24.54 -8.78 -5.09
CA THR A 310 25.81 -8.44 -5.71
C THR A 310 26.04 -9.47 -6.80
N ALA A 311 25.57 -9.18 -8.01
CA ALA A 311 25.76 -10.02 -9.18
C ALA A 311 27.26 -10.19 -9.44
N GLY A 312 27.74 -11.43 -9.38
CA GLY A 312 29.02 -11.80 -9.96
C GLY A 312 28.97 -11.59 -11.49
N PRO A 313 30.13 -11.40 -12.15
CA PRO A 313 30.22 -10.97 -13.55
C PRO A 313 29.87 -12.06 -14.60
N GLY A 314 28.89 -12.93 -14.34
CA GLY A 314 28.46 -13.99 -15.24
C GLY A 314 27.01 -13.81 -15.70
N SER A 315 26.84 -13.35 -16.94
CA SER A 315 25.58 -13.24 -17.70
C SER A 315 24.40 -12.56 -16.98
N VAL A 316 24.32 -11.23 -17.06
CA VAL A 316 23.04 -10.54 -16.95
C VAL A 316 22.19 -11.07 -18.12
N GLY A 317 21.10 -11.78 -17.83
CA GLY A 317 20.17 -12.22 -18.87
C GLY A 317 19.60 -11.00 -19.62
N ARG A 318 19.26 -11.15 -20.90
CA ARG A 318 18.58 -10.10 -21.67
C ARG A 318 17.29 -9.71 -20.94
N GLN A 319 17.18 -8.44 -20.56
CA GLN A 319 16.00 -7.90 -19.89
C GLN A 319 15.60 -6.59 -20.56
N ILE A 320 14.39 -6.54 -21.12
CA ILE A 320 13.91 -5.39 -21.90
C ILE A 320 13.62 -4.16 -21.03
N PHE A 321 13.04 -4.35 -19.83
CA PHE A 321 12.60 -3.25 -18.96
C PHE A 321 13.32 -3.19 -17.60
N ALA A 322 14.04 -4.24 -17.21
CA ALA A 322 14.54 -4.34 -15.84
C ALA A 322 15.84 -3.57 -15.60
N THR A 323 16.66 -3.39 -16.63
CA THR A 323 17.96 -2.71 -16.50
C THR A 323 17.80 -1.23 -16.20
N GLU A 324 16.92 -0.53 -16.93
CA GLU A 324 16.59 0.89 -16.69
C GLU A 324 16.05 1.11 -15.27
N MET A 325 15.27 0.17 -14.73
CA MET A 325 14.70 0.25 -13.38
C MET A 325 15.69 -0.10 -12.27
N ALA A 326 16.78 -0.81 -12.58
CA ALA A 326 17.76 -1.27 -11.60
C ALA A 326 18.94 -0.29 -11.42
N LEU A 327 19.19 0.57 -12.42
CA LEU A 327 20.28 1.53 -12.40
C LEU A 327 19.89 2.84 -11.71
N GLN A 328 20.89 3.49 -11.11
CA GLN A 328 20.73 4.86 -10.64
C GLN A 328 20.63 5.81 -11.83
N TYR A 329 19.83 6.87 -11.75
CA TYR A 329 19.67 7.79 -12.88
C TYR A 329 21.01 8.40 -13.32
N SER A 330 21.93 8.71 -12.42
CA SER A 330 23.27 9.21 -12.76
C SER A 330 24.13 8.24 -13.59
N GLN A 331 23.76 6.96 -13.62
CA GLN A 331 24.42 5.91 -14.41
C GLN A 331 23.81 5.78 -15.81
N LEU A 332 22.64 6.36 -16.05
CA LEU A 332 21.96 6.33 -17.34
C LEU A 332 22.57 7.38 -18.27
N PRO A 333 22.76 7.07 -19.57
CA PRO A 333 23.26 8.01 -20.58
C PRO A 333 22.59 9.39 -20.54
N ALA A 334 21.27 9.45 -20.38
CA ALA A 334 20.52 10.71 -20.33
C ALA A 334 20.79 11.60 -19.11
N TYR A 335 21.39 11.05 -18.05
CA TYR A 335 21.72 11.77 -16.82
C TYR A 335 23.18 11.67 -16.44
N ALA A 336 24.03 11.22 -17.36
CA ALA A 336 25.46 11.08 -17.14
C ALA A 336 26.07 12.41 -16.68
N GLY A 337 26.62 12.43 -15.45
CA GLY A 337 27.24 13.62 -14.86
C GLY A 337 26.29 14.57 -14.12
N SER A 338 24.99 14.27 -14.06
CA SER A 338 24.01 15.10 -13.33
C SER A 338 24.00 14.76 -11.84
N SER A 339 24.41 15.71 -11.00
CA SER A 339 24.55 15.50 -9.55
C SER A 339 23.22 15.33 -8.81
N PHE A 340 22.10 15.76 -9.40
CA PHE A 340 20.77 15.67 -8.80
C PHE A 340 20.01 14.40 -9.20
N ALA A 341 20.50 13.65 -10.20
CA ALA A 341 19.74 12.59 -10.86
C ALA A 341 19.30 11.48 -9.89
N ASP A 342 20.19 11.06 -9.00
CA ASP A 342 19.89 9.98 -8.04
C ASP A 342 18.94 10.45 -6.94
N GLN A 343 19.05 11.72 -6.52
CA GLN A 343 18.09 12.30 -5.58
C GLN A 343 16.70 12.44 -6.22
N LEU A 344 16.63 12.81 -7.51
CA LEU A 344 15.37 12.81 -8.26
C LEU A 344 14.75 11.40 -8.30
N GLN A 345 15.54 10.35 -8.56
CA GLN A 345 15.05 8.97 -8.52
C GLN A 345 14.51 8.56 -7.14
N VAL A 346 15.23 8.94 -6.06
CA VAL A 346 14.78 8.71 -4.68
C VAL A 346 13.47 9.43 -4.42
N ASP A 347 13.39 10.71 -4.80
CA ASP A 347 12.20 11.53 -4.66
C ASP A 347 11.03 10.87 -5.38
N GLU A 348 11.19 10.33 -6.59
CA GLU A 348 10.15 9.60 -7.33
C GLU A 348 9.66 8.34 -6.60
N GLY A 349 10.56 7.60 -5.97
CA GLY A 349 10.25 6.40 -5.19
C GLY A 349 9.50 6.67 -3.86
N GLU A 350 9.45 7.91 -3.37
CA GLU A 350 8.75 8.23 -2.13
C GLU A 350 7.22 8.07 -2.23
N HIS A 351 6.60 7.63 -1.14
CA HIS A 351 5.17 7.33 -1.08
C HIS A 351 4.31 8.60 -1.14
N VAL A 352 3.22 8.52 -1.89
CA VAL A 352 2.17 9.56 -1.89
C VAL A 352 1.20 9.29 -0.74
N ILE A 353 1.05 10.25 0.17
CA ILE A 353 0.15 10.14 1.33
C ILE A 353 -1.07 11.02 1.07
N ASN A 354 -2.25 10.39 0.93
CA ASN A 354 -3.53 11.08 0.66
C ASN A 354 -3.44 12.04 -0.55
N GLY A 355 -2.81 11.61 -1.64
CA GLY A 355 -2.63 12.43 -2.84
C GLY A 355 -1.64 13.59 -2.66
N THR A 356 -0.84 13.61 -1.60
CA THR A 356 0.17 14.64 -1.37
C THR A 356 1.55 14.02 -1.20
N LYS A 357 2.54 14.67 -1.81
CA LYS A 357 3.96 14.35 -1.72
C LYS A 357 4.74 15.65 -1.81
N SER A 358 5.74 15.84 -0.97
CA SER A 358 6.60 17.00 -1.04
C SER A 358 8.03 16.58 -0.78
N THR A 359 8.85 16.66 -1.83
CA THR A 359 10.26 16.30 -1.84
C THR A 359 11.06 17.46 -2.43
N GLU A 360 12.36 17.27 -2.66
CA GLU A 360 13.20 18.32 -3.26
C GLU A 360 12.77 18.62 -4.70
N TYR A 361 12.47 17.57 -5.48
CA TYR A 361 12.28 17.66 -6.92
C TYR A 361 10.91 17.19 -7.43
N VAL A 362 10.20 16.36 -6.66
CA VAL A 362 8.94 15.74 -7.05
C VAL A 362 7.86 16.08 -6.04
N ASN A 363 7.00 17.05 -6.38
CA ASN A 363 5.89 17.44 -5.53
C ASN A 363 4.56 17.05 -6.18
N ILE A 364 3.68 16.46 -5.38
CA ILE A 364 2.33 16.07 -5.78
C ILE A 364 1.35 16.72 -4.81
N ARG A 365 0.30 17.36 -5.34
CA ARG A 365 -0.77 17.96 -4.54
C ARG A 365 -2.11 17.55 -5.11
N ASN A 366 -2.98 17.00 -4.27
CA ASN A 366 -4.28 16.46 -4.67
C ASN A 366 -4.18 15.44 -5.84
N GLY A 367 -3.14 14.62 -5.84
CA GLY A 367 -2.87 13.63 -6.89
C GLY A 367 -2.22 14.20 -8.15
N ARG A 368 -1.93 15.50 -8.22
CA ARG A 368 -1.36 16.15 -9.41
C ARG A 368 0.08 16.56 -9.22
N ARG A 369 0.88 16.34 -10.26
CA ARG A 369 2.26 16.82 -10.30
C ARG A 369 2.28 18.33 -10.19
N ALA A 370 3.18 18.88 -9.38
CA ALA A 370 3.42 20.30 -9.33
C ALA A 370 3.95 20.79 -10.69
N THR A 371 3.44 21.94 -11.12
CA THR A 371 3.82 22.58 -12.38
C THR A 371 4.29 23.99 -12.08
N LEU A 372 5.30 24.44 -12.84
CA LEU A 372 5.80 25.81 -12.79
C LEU A 372 4.63 26.78 -12.91
N ARG A 373 4.62 27.82 -12.09
CA ARG A 373 3.63 28.88 -12.21
C ARG A 373 4.15 30.00 -13.10
N PRO A 374 3.32 30.59 -13.97
CA PRO A 374 3.72 31.76 -14.74
C PRO A 374 4.11 32.89 -13.78
N ARG A 375 5.21 33.58 -14.09
CA ARG A 375 5.65 34.75 -13.28
C ARG A 375 4.61 35.85 -13.41
N ARG A 376 4.41 36.62 -12.35
CA ARG A 376 3.48 37.76 -12.36
C ARG A 376 3.87 38.78 -13.44
N CYS A 377 2.93 39.11 -14.30
CA CYS A 377 3.06 40.10 -15.37
C CYS A 377 1.67 40.64 -15.75
N ASP A 378 1.64 41.72 -16.52
CA ASP A 378 0.43 42.27 -17.17
C ASP A 378 0.18 41.55 -18.51
N CYS A 379 0.14 40.22 -18.43
CA CYS A 379 0.00 39.31 -19.57
C CYS A 379 -1.45 38.88 -19.73
N LYS A 380 -1.84 38.53 -20.96
CA LYS A 380 -3.05 37.74 -21.21
C LYS A 380 -2.93 36.36 -20.56
N ARG A 381 -4.06 35.76 -20.20
CA ARG A 381 -4.10 34.48 -19.49
C ARG A 381 -4.84 33.40 -20.29
N ALA A 382 -4.34 32.18 -20.23
CA ALA A 382 -5.01 30.98 -20.73
C ALA A 382 -4.77 29.83 -19.76
N THR A 383 -5.72 28.89 -19.70
CA THR A 383 -5.67 27.71 -18.85
C THR A 383 -5.57 26.44 -19.69
N LEU A 384 -4.74 25.50 -19.24
CA LEU A 384 -4.47 24.27 -19.97
C LEU A 384 -4.47 23.08 -19.01
N TRP A 385 -5.12 21.99 -19.40
CA TRP A 385 -4.90 20.68 -18.76
C TRP A 385 -4.00 19.83 -19.64
N PHE A 386 -2.96 19.26 -19.04
CA PHE A 386 -1.99 18.38 -19.71
C PHE A 386 -2.16 16.97 -19.17
N SER A 387 -2.61 16.06 -20.02
CA SER A 387 -2.94 14.66 -19.70
C SER A 387 -2.01 13.69 -20.42
N GLY A 388 -1.72 12.59 -19.76
CA GLY A 388 -0.98 11.48 -20.32
C GLY A 388 -0.51 10.48 -19.27
N GLY A 389 0.32 9.54 -19.73
CA GLY A 389 0.98 8.55 -18.88
C GLY A 389 2.15 9.12 -18.07
N SER A 390 3.09 8.24 -17.67
CA SER A 390 4.25 8.58 -16.85
C SER A 390 5.22 9.58 -17.51
N ALA A 391 5.36 9.52 -18.84
CA ALA A 391 6.14 10.51 -19.57
C ALA A 391 5.52 11.93 -19.50
N ALA A 392 4.19 12.04 -19.52
CA ALA A 392 3.48 13.32 -19.35
C ALA A 392 3.45 13.78 -17.89
N PHE A 393 3.37 12.84 -16.94
CA PHE A 393 3.50 13.09 -15.50
C PHE A 393 4.87 13.69 -15.15
N GLY A 394 5.90 13.36 -15.93
CA GLY A 394 7.26 13.86 -15.76
C GLY A 394 8.13 12.92 -14.94
N THR A 395 7.98 11.61 -15.10
CA THR A 395 8.96 10.64 -14.60
C THR A 395 10.33 10.93 -15.20
N GLY A 396 11.36 10.94 -14.36
CA GLY A 396 12.70 11.36 -14.71
C GLY A 396 12.86 12.86 -14.84
N GLN A 397 11.96 13.73 -14.34
CA GLN A 397 12.05 15.19 -14.47
C GLN A 397 11.78 15.90 -13.14
N ARG A 398 12.48 17.00 -12.84
CA ARG A 398 12.12 17.88 -11.71
C ARG A 398 10.87 18.69 -12.05
N ASP A 399 10.10 19.10 -11.04
CA ASP A 399 8.81 19.79 -11.23
C ASP A 399 8.91 20.98 -12.21
N ASP A 400 9.95 21.80 -12.10
CA ASP A 400 10.16 23.00 -12.93
C ASP A 400 10.61 22.69 -14.38
N HIS A 401 10.84 21.42 -14.70
CA HIS A 401 11.38 20.92 -15.97
C HIS A 401 10.54 19.81 -16.60
N THR A 402 9.31 19.62 -16.09
CA THR A 402 8.34 18.77 -16.78
C THR A 402 7.86 19.42 -18.08
N ILE A 403 7.37 18.62 -19.05
CA ILE A 403 6.78 19.16 -20.30
C ILE A 403 5.74 20.26 -19.98
N ALA A 404 4.88 20.01 -18.98
CA ALA A 404 3.89 20.97 -18.52
C ALA A 404 4.52 22.30 -18.04
N SER A 405 5.62 22.23 -17.30
CA SER A 405 6.36 23.41 -16.81
C SER A 405 7.10 24.15 -17.93
N GLU A 406 7.65 23.41 -18.89
CA GLU A 406 8.29 23.97 -20.08
C GLU A 406 7.28 24.72 -20.97
N LEU A 407 6.05 24.21 -21.11
CA LEU A 407 4.96 24.91 -21.82
C LEU A 407 4.62 26.27 -21.17
N VAL A 408 4.62 26.34 -19.83
CA VAL A 408 4.43 27.60 -19.10
C VAL A 408 5.54 28.59 -19.43
N ARG A 409 6.79 28.12 -19.45
CA ARG A 409 7.97 28.94 -19.74
C ARG A 409 7.91 29.48 -21.17
N LEU A 410 7.69 28.62 -22.16
CA LEU A 410 7.61 28.98 -23.58
C LEU A 410 6.50 30.00 -23.84
N ALA A 411 5.31 29.78 -23.28
CA ALA A 411 4.19 30.72 -23.43
C ALA A 411 4.50 32.12 -22.89
N GLN A 412 5.19 32.19 -21.76
CA GLN A 412 5.55 33.44 -21.14
C GLN A 412 6.69 34.15 -21.87
N GLU A 413 7.74 33.43 -22.25
CA GLU A 413 8.96 33.98 -22.85
C GLU A 413 8.74 34.37 -24.33
N GLU A 414 8.00 33.57 -25.09
CA GLU A 414 7.82 33.82 -26.52
C GLU A 414 6.61 34.72 -26.85
N ASP A 415 5.55 34.66 -26.05
CA ASP A 415 4.26 35.27 -26.39
C ASP A 415 3.69 36.21 -25.33
N HIS A 416 4.38 36.38 -24.20
CA HIS A 416 3.88 37.19 -23.09
C HIS A 416 2.49 36.74 -22.62
N ILE A 417 2.28 35.42 -22.55
CA ILE A 417 1.05 34.79 -22.06
C ILE A 417 1.33 34.11 -20.72
N ALA A 418 0.52 34.41 -19.71
CA ALA A 418 0.48 33.66 -18.47
C ALA A 418 -0.34 32.37 -18.69
N LEU A 419 0.31 31.31 -19.14
CA LEU A 419 -0.33 30.01 -19.32
C LEU A 419 -0.35 29.27 -17.97
N ASP A 420 -1.55 29.01 -17.43
CA ASP A 420 -1.72 28.19 -16.24
C ASP A 420 -1.94 26.73 -16.65
N VAL A 421 -0.88 25.92 -16.55
CA VAL A 421 -0.95 24.48 -16.86
C VAL A 421 -1.23 23.67 -15.60
N THR A 422 -2.26 22.83 -15.66
CA THR A 422 -2.52 21.79 -14.67
C THR A 422 -2.13 20.43 -15.26
N ASN A 423 -1.12 19.77 -14.67
CA ASN A 423 -0.76 18.42 -15.04
C ASN A 423 -1.71 17.41 -14.40
N VAL A 424 -2.60 16.84 -15.20
CA VAL A 424 -3.59 15.81 -14.81
C VAL A 424 -3.13 14.40 -15.20
N SER A 425 -1.87 14.25 -15.60
CA SER A 425 -1.27 12.98 -16.01
C SER A 425 -1.07 12.03 -14.83
N HIS A 426 -1.06 10.72 -15.11
CA HIS A 426 -0.87 9.68 -14.11
C HIS A 426 0.06 8.58 -14.61
N ASP A 427 0.91 8.07 -13.72
CA ASP A 427 1.83 6.99 -14.07
C ASP A 427 1.10 5.71 -14.49
N GLY A 428 1.48 5.18 -15.65
CA GLY A 428 1.00 3.91 -16.18
C GLY A 428 -0.44 3.89 -16.70
N TYR A 429 -1.13 5.04 -16.73
CA TYR A 429 -2.50 5.12 -17.26
C TYR A 429 -2.50 4.97 -18.79
N THR A 430 -3.49 4.26 -19.33
CA THR A 430 -3.78 4.30 -20.77
C THR A 430 -4.64 5.52 -21.09
N PHE A 431 -4.69 5.94 -22.35
CA PHE A 431 -5.55 7.04 -22.77
C PHE A 431 -7.03 6.80 -22.40
N GLN A 432 -7.46 5.53 -22.45
CA GLN A 432 -8.81 5.13 -22.01
C GLN A 432 -9.07 5.46 -20.54
N LEU A 433 -8.16 5.08 -19.64
CA LEU A 433 -8.35 5.30 -18.20
C LEU A 433 -8.29 6.79 -17.84
N GLU A 434 -7.38 7.54 -18.44
CA GLU A 434 -7.30 9.00 -18.28
C GLU A 434 -8.62 9.68 -18.65
N THR A 435 -9.17 9.29 -19.80
CA THR A 435 -10.42 9.88 -20.31
C THR A 435 -11.60 9.53 -19.42
N GLU A 436 -11.77 8.24 -19.08
CA GLU A 436 -12.92 7.76 -18.31
C GLU A 436 -12.91 8.25 -16.85
N TRP A 437 -11.73 8.36 -16.23
CA TRP A 437 -11.61 8.62 -14.80
C TRP A 437 -11.14 10.02 -14.47
N GLU A 438 -9.99 10.48 -14.97
CA GLU A 438 -9.44 11.79 -14.59
C GLU A 438 -10.19 12.90 -15.33
N VAL A 439 -10.14 12.92 -16.67
CA VAL A 439 -10.70 14.00 -17.47
C VAL A 439 -12.21 14.14 -17.25
N ALA A 440 -12.95 13.02 -17.36
CA ALA A 440 -14.39 13.06 -17.18
C ALA A 440 -14.77 13.51 -15.75
N GLN A 441 -14.01 13.13 -14.71
CA GLN A 441 -14.27 13.59 -13.35
C GLN A 441 -13.95 15.07 -13.18
N SER A 442 -12.77 15.50 -13.60
CA SER A 442 -12.32 16.89 -13.44
C SER A 442 -13.23 17.86 -14.19
N LEU A 443 -13.65 17.55 -15.43
CA LEU A 443 -14.61 18.38 -16.17
C LEU A 443 -15.98 18.50 -15.45
N ARG A 444 -16.32 17.59 -14.53
CA ARG A 444 -17.56 17.67 -13.74
C ARG A 444 -17.40 18.41 -12.41
N THR A 445 -16.19 18.49 -11.87
CA THR A 445 -15.96 18.95 -10.49
C THR A 445 -15.13 20.22 -10.40
N GLU A 446 -14.46 20.60 -11.48
CA GLU A 446 -13.52 21.71 -11.54
C GLU A 446 -13.91 22.70 -12.64
N GLU A 447 -13.27 23.86 -12.61
CA GLU A 447 -13.35 24.81 -13.71
C GLU A 447 -12.66 24.21 -14.94
N ALA A 448 -13.39 24.17 -16.05
CA ALA A 448 -12.87 23.61 -17.29
C ALA A 448 -11.75 24.51 -17.86
N PRO A 449 -10.68 23.94 -18.41
CA PRO A 449 -9.60 24.72 -19.01
C PRO A 449 -10.02 25.26 -20.39
N ASP A 450 -9.26 26.21 -20.92
CA ASP A 450 -9.45 26.67 -22.31
C ASP A 450 -9.02 25.57 -23.31
N LEU A 451 -8.00 24.78 -22.93
CA LEU A 451 -7.39 23.73 -23.75
C LEU A 451 -7.09 22.47 -22.93
N LEU A 452 -7.38 21.30 -23.50
CA LEU A 452 -6.98 20.00 -22.99
C LEU A 452 -6.04 19.32 -24.00
N VAL A 453 -4.84 18.98 -23.54
CA VAL A 453 -3.80 18.35 -24.34
C VAL A 453 -3.59 16.92 -23.86
N PHE A 454 -3.60 15.96 -24.79
CA PHE A 454 -3.28 14.56 -24.55
C PHE A 454 -1.93 14.19 -25.17
N TYR A 455 -1.00 13.70 -24.33
CA TYR A 455 0.30 13.18 -24.73
C TYR A 455 0.37 11.69 -24.34
N ASN A 456 0.09 10.81 -25.29
CA ASN A 456 -0.25 9.41 -25.02
C ASN A 456 0.32 8.44 -26.07
N GLY A 457 0.10 7.14 -25.87
CA GLY A 457 0.28 6.09 -26.87
C GLY A 457 1.15 4.92 -26.41
N TRP A 458 2.20 5.18 -25.62
CA TRP A 458 3.08 4.12 -25.14
C TRP A 458 2.33 3.13 -24.26
N ASN A 459 1.58 3.64 -23.29
CA ASN A 459 0.83 2.80 -22.35
C ASN A 459 -0.27 1.99 -23.05
N ASP A 460 -0.90 2.56 -24.08
CA ASP A 460 -1.89 1.88 -24.91
C ASP A 460 -1.26 0.70 -25.67
N VAL A 461 -0.10 0.90 -26.29
CA VAL A 461 0.65 -0.19 -26.96
C VAL A 461 1.11 -1.25 -25.97
N MET A 462 1.71 -0.83 -24.86
CA MET A 462 2.25 -1.77 -23.87
C MET A 462 1.16 -2.60 -23.20
N ALA A 463 0.00 -2.01 -22.88
CA ALA A 463 -1.12 -2.74 -22.32
C ALA A 463 -1.68 -3.76 -23.34
N GLU A 464 -1.76 -3.40 -24.63
CA GLU A 464 -2.24 -4.29 -25.68
C GLU A 464 -1.24 -5.44 -25.92
N LEU A 465 0.06 -5.13 -26.05
CA LEU A 465 1.13 -6.13 -26.21
C LEU A 465 1.18 -7.12 -25.04
N ALA A 466 1.14 -6.62 -23.81
CA ALA A 466 1.19 -7.46 -22.62
C ALA A 466 -0.03 -8.39 -22.55
N ALA A 467 -1.21 -7.85 -22.85
CA ALA A 467 -2.43 -8.64 -22.86
C ALA A 467 -2.42 -9.68 -23.98
N ASP A 468 -1.97 -9.33 -25.18
CA ASP A 468 -1.87 -10.25 -26.32
C ASP A 468 -0.84 -11.34 -26.09
N TYR A 469 0.32 -11.00 -25.53
CA TYR A 469 1.38 -11.95 -25.23
C TYR A 469 0.95 -12.97 -24.17
N LEU A 470 0.34 -12.51 -23.07
CA LEU A 470 0.03 -13.36 -21.92
C LEU A 470 -1.32 -14.07 -22.02
N LYS A 471 -2.29 -13.47 -22.72
CA LYS A 471 -3.70 -13.91 -22.72
C LYS A 471 -4.26 -14.14 -24.12
N GLY A 472 -3.50 -13.82 -25.17
CA GLY A 472 -3.96 -13.84 -26.56
C GLY A 472 -4.81 -12.61 -26.92
N PRO A 473 -5.00 -12.39 -28.24
CA PRO A 473 -5.68 -11.21 -28.78
C PRO A 473 -7.16 -11.17 -28.43
N ASP A 474 -7.64 -10.00 -28.02
CA ASP A 474 -9.05 -9.77 -27.65
C ASP A 474 -9.45 -8.30 -27.91
N PRO A 475 -10.20 -8.02 -28.99
CA PRO A 475 -10.55 -6.65 -29.35
C PRO A 475 -11.51 -5.98 -28.35
N ASP A 476 -12.24 -6.78 -27.55
CA ASP A 476 -13.23 -6.29 -26.59
C ASP A 476 -12.62 -6.08 -25.18
N ARG A 477 -11.37 -6.48 -24.99
CA ARG A 477 -10.65 -6.31 -23.73
C ARG A 477 -10.58 -4.84 -23.36
N LYS A 478 -10.93 -4.53 -22.12
CA LYS A 478 -10.67 -3.20 -21.54
C LYS A 478 -9.25 -3.17 -20.99
N LEU A 479 -8.48 -2.21 -21.48
CA LEU A 479 -7.09 -2.00 -21.08
C LEU A 479 -6.99 -0.64 -20.40
N SER A 480 -6.98 -0.68 -19.06
CA SER A 480 -7.01 0.52 -18.24
C SER A 480 -5.63 0.96 -17.78
N THR A 481 -4.66 0.06 -17.64
CA THR A 481 -3.32 0.43 -17.17
C THR A 481 -2.29 -0.59 -17.63
N ILE A 482 -1.03 -0.17 -17.72
CA ILE A 482 0.09 -1.10 -17.70
C ILE A 482 0.14 -1.77 -16.33
N ILE A 483 0.16 -3.11 -16.31
CA ILE A 483 0.31 -3.87 -15.07
C ILE A 483 1.80 -4.21 -14.89
N PRO A 484 2.49 -3.74 -13.83
CA PRO A 484 3.91 -4.01 -13.63
C PRO A 484 4.28 -5.49 -13.65
N ALA A 485 3.41 -6.35 -13.10
CA ALA A 485 3.61 -7.80 -13.13
C ALA A 485 3.59 -8.39 -14.55
N GLU A 486 2.85 -7.78 -15.48
CA GLU A 486 2.82 -8.22 -16.88
C GLU A 486 4.09 -7.78 -17.63
N LEU A 487 4.59 -6.57 -17.38
CA LEU A 487 5.90 -6.13 -17.91
C LEU A 487 7.05 -6.96 -17.35
N GLN A 488 6.98 -7.34 -16.07
CA GLN A 488 7.94 -8.24 -15.46
C GLN A 488 7.89 -9.62 -16.13
N ALA A 489 6.70 -10.18 -16.38
CA ALA A 489 6.56 -11.45 -17.08
C ALA A 489 7.14 -11.41 -18.51
N ILE A 490 6.96 -10.29 -19.23
CA ILE A 490 7.63 -10.08 -20.53
C ILE A 490 9.14 -10.05 -20.36
N SER A 491 9.65 -9.35 -19.34
CA SER A 491 11.10 -9.24 -19.09
C SER A 491 11.73 -10.59 -18.74
N GLU A 492 11.04 -11.41 -17.95
CA GLU A 492 11.50 -12.75 -17.57
C GLU A 492 11.58 -13.72 -18.76
N ASP A 493 10.80 -13.47 -19.83
CA ASP A 493 10.77 -14.25 -21.06
C ASP A 493 11.13 -13.42 -22.30
N SER A 494 12.09 -12.50 -22.13
CA SER A 494 12.47 -11.50 -23.15
C SER A 494 12.81 -12.13 -24.50
N ASP A 495 13.52 -13.26 -24.52
CA ASP A 495 13.92 -13.92 -25.77
C ASP A 495 12.72 -14.48 -26.57
N ALA A 496 11.71 -15.05 -25.90
CA ALA A 496 10.52 -15.53 -26.59
C ALA A 496 9.64 -14.36 -27.03
N PHE A 497 9.50 -13.33 -26.19
CA PHE A 497 8.80 -12.11 -26.54
C PHE A 497 9.41 -11.45 -27.78
N LEU A 498 10.74 -11.24 -27.82
CA LEU A 498 11.43 -10.62 -28.96
C LEU A 498 11.29 -11.40 -30.28
N ARG A 499 11.01 -12.70 -30.24
CA ARG A 499 10.72 -13.53 -31.43
C ARG A 499 9.25 -13.56 -31.83
N SER A 500 8.36 -13.02 -31.00
CA SER A 500 6.93 -13.01 -31.30
C SER A 500 6.62 -12.06 -32.46
N THR A 501 5.51 -12.31 -33.16
CA THR A 501 5.07 -11.52 -34.31
C THR A 501 3.82 -10.70 -34.00
N ILE A 502 3.53 -10.49 -32.72
CA ILE A 502 2.27 -9.87 -32.26
C ILE A 502 2.26 -8.34 -32.47
N GLY A 503 3.43 -7.72 -32.57
CA GLY A 503 3.62 -6.26 -32.62
C GLY A 503 2.66 -5.53 -33.56
N PRO A 504 2.68 -5.81 -34.88
CA PRO A 504 1.84 -5.08 -35.82
C PRO A 504 0.33 -5.23 -35.56
N ALA A 505 -0.11 -6.38 -35.04
CA ALA A 505 -1.52 -6.61 -34.72
C ALA A 505 -1.93 -5.82 -33.47
N ALA A 506 -1.13 -5.87 -32.41
CA ALA A 506 -1.33 -5.10 -31.18
C ALA A 506 -1.32 -3.59 -31.47
N GLY A 507 -0.37 -3.09 -32.27
CA GLY A 507 -0.31 -1.69 -32.65
C GLY A 507 -1.55 -1.18 -33.39
N ARG A 508 -2.09 -1.98 -34.32
CA ARG A 508 -3.37 -1.65 -35.00
C ARG A 508 -4.55 -1.66 -34.04
N ALA A 509 -4.59 -2.60 -33.09
CA ALA A 509 -5.63 -2.65 -32.06
C ALA A 509 -5.56 -1.43 -31.13
N ALA A 510 -4.34 -1.05 -30.71
CA ALA A 510 -4.09 0.15 -29.91
C ALA A 510 -4.52 1.43 -30.66
N ALA A 511 -4.16 1.61 -31.94
CA ALA A 511 -4.64 2.75 -32.74
C ALA A 511 -6.17 2.78 -32.85
N ALA A 512 -6.80 1.63 -33.14
CA ALA A 512 -8.25 1.57 -33.25
C ALA A 512 -8.94 1.91 -31.92
N ARG A 513 -8.35 1.53 -30.78
CA ARG A 513 -8.82 1.89 -29.44
C ARG A 513 -8.62 3.38 -29.17
N TYR A 514 -7.44 3.92 -29.45
CA TYR A 514 -7.11 5.32 -29.30
C TYR A 514 -8.12 6.21 -30.03
N LEU A 515 -8.43 5.93 -31.30
CA LEU A 515 -9.41 6.70 -32.09
C LEU A 515 -10.84 6.61 -31.54
N ARG A 516 -11.21 5.52 -30.84
CA ARG A 516 -12.51 5.44 -30.14
C ARG A 516 -12.52 6.35 -28.92
N VAL A 517 -11.48 6.26 -28.09
CA VAL A 517 -11.33 7.10 -26.88
C VAL A 517 -11.21 8.58 -27.24
N GLN A 518 -10.51 8.91 -28.34
CA GLN A 518 -10.42 10.28 -28.86
C GLN A 518 -11.81 10.89 -29.11
N LYS A 519 -12.71 10.14 -29.74
CA LYS A 519 -14.09 10.59 -29.98
C LYS A 519 -14.86 10.81 -28.68
N GLU A 520 -14.62 9.99 -27.66
CA GLU A 520 -15.23 10.15 -26.33
C GLU A 520 -14.68 11.39 -25.61
N ALA A 521 -13.36 11.58 -25.64
CA ALA A 521 -12.70 12.75 -25.08
C ALA A 521 -13.17 14.05 -25.76
N ASP A 522 -13.25 14.08 -27.09
CA ASP A 522 -13.77 15.21 -27.86
C ASP A 522 -15.24 15.51 -27.51
N ALA A 523 -16.07 14.49 -27.31
CA ALA A 523 -17.46 14.68 -26.92
C ALA A 523 -17.58 15.32 -25.52
N LEU A 524 -16.79 14.84 -24.56
CA LEU A 524 -16.73 15.39 -23.20
C LEU A 524 -16.22 16.83 -23.19
N ALA A 525 -15.11 17.09 -23.90
CA ALA A 525 -14.52 18.42 -24.01
C ALA A 525 -15.47 19.41 -24.68
N LYS A 526 -16.16 19.00 -25.75
CA LYS A 526 -17.15 19.81 -26.44
C LYS A 526 -18.33 20.20 -25.54
N GLU A 527 -18.83 19.27 -24.72
CA GLU A 527 -19.89 19.58 -23.73
C GLU A 527 -19.43 20.62 -22.70
N ALA A 528 -18.15 20.62 -22.36
CA ALA A 528 -17.53 21.56 -21.44
C ALA A 528 -17.03 22.87 -22.11
N GLY A 529 -17.15 23.00 -23.44
CA GLY A 529 -16.63 24.16 -24.19
C GLY A 529 -15.11 24.22 -24.31
N VAL A 530 -14.42 23.09 -24.10
CA VAL A 530 -12.97 22.96 -24.08
C VAL A 530 -12.44 22.54 -25.45
N ARG A 531 -11.30 23.11 -25.89
CA ARG A 531 -10.61 22.63 -27.09
C ARG A 531 -9.70 21.46 -26.77
N THR A 532 -9.50 20.54 -27.72
CA THR A 532 -8.64 19.36 -27.55
C THR A 532 -7.47 19.37 -28.53
N ALA A 533 -6.34 18.81 -28.11
CA ALA A 533 -5.20 18.50 -28.96
C ALA A 533 -4.55 17.18 -28.56
N TYR A 534 -4.02 16.45 -29.55
CA TYR A 534 -3.56 15.07 -29.39
C TYR A 534 -2.16 14.88 -29.99
N PHE A 535 -1.27 14.35 -29.17
CA PHE A 535 0.11 14.07 -29.52
C PHE A 535 0.43 12.60 -29.21
N LEU A 536 0.96 11.89 -30.21
CA LEU A 536 1.59 10.60 -30.00
C LEU A 536 2.97 10.85 -29.42
N GLN A 537 3.23 10.29 -28.24
CA GLN A 537 4.44 10.57 -27.48
C GLN A 537 5.72 10.07 -28.17
N ALA A 538 6.84 10.73 -27.85
CA ALA A 538 8.15 10.27 -28.26
C ALA A 538 8.53 8.96 -27.56
N ASP A 539 9.37 8.15 -28.23
CA ASP A 539 9.93 6.92 -27.70
C ASP A 539 11.35 6.71 -28.26
N ALA A 540 12.17 5.89 -27.59
CA ALA A 540 13.54 5.65 -28.03
C ALA A 540 13.62 4.69 -29.24
N LEU A 541 12.57 3.93 -29.55
CA LEU A 541 12.59 2.86 -30.56
C LEU A 541 12.52 3.41 -31.99
N SER A 542 12.23 4.69 -32.18
CA SER A 542 12.34 5.41 -33.46
C SER A 542 13.78 5.77 -33.83
N SER A 543 14.69 5.89 -32.85
CA SER A 543 16.03 6.45 -33.05
C SER A 543 17.13 5.51 -32.58
N ALA A 544 17.93 5.04 -33.54
CA ALA A 544 19.10 4.20 -33.25
C ALA A 544 20.14 4.93 -32.39
N GLU A 545 20.28 6.26 -32.56
CA GLU A 545 21.21 7.08 -31.77
C GLU A 545 20.80 7.12 -30.30
N GLN A 546 19.50 7.15 -30.00
CA GLN A 546 18.99 7.14 -28.63
C GLN A 546 19.21 5.78 -27.95
N LEU A 547 19.11 4.67 -28.69
CA LEU A 547 19.26 3.31 -28.14
C LEU A 547 20.70 2.81 -28.06
N ARG A 548 21.61 3.28 -28.92
CA ARG A 548 22.99 2.78 -28.96
C ARG A 548 23.72 2.83 -27.61
N PRO A 549 23.57 3.88 -26.78
CA PRO A 549 24.16 3.92 -25.44
C PRO A 549 23.64 2.80 -24.50
N TYR A 550 22.44 2.28 -24.75
CA TYR A 550 21.74 1.29 -23.94
C TYR A 550 22.06 -0.16 -24.30
N GLU A 551 22.60 -0.44 -25.50
CA GLU A 551 22.93 -1.81 -25.93
C GLU A 551 23.80 -2.57 -24.92
N ARG A 552 24.77 -1.87 -24.31
CA ARG A 552 25.68 -2.44 -23.31
C ARG A 552 25.01 -2.65 -21.95
N LEU A 553 23.97 -1.89 -21.66
CA LEU A 553 23.20 -2.02 -20.43
C LEU A 553 22.24 -3.21 -20.56
N ASP A 554 21.47 -3.26 -21.65
CA ASP A 554 20.39 -4.23 -21.82
C ASP A 554 20.85 -5.58 -22.37
N GLY A 555 22.03 -5.63 -23.01
CA GLY A 555 22.52 -6.83 -23.69
C GLY A 555 21.70 -7.19 -24.94
N ILE A 556 20.94 -6.22 -25.47
CA ILE A 556 20.10 -6.34 -26.67
C ILE A 556 20.66 -5.35 -27.71
N PRO A 557 21.05 -5.83 -28.92
CA PRO A 557 21.45 -4.94 -30.02
C PRO A 557 20.36 -3.94 -30.37
N THR A 558 20.73 -2.71 -30.71
CA THR A 558 19.82 -1.61 -31.06
C THR A 558 18.88 -2.03 -32.18
N GLU A 559 19.39 -2.65 -33.25
CA GLU A 559 18.55 -3.06 -34.37
C GLU A 559 17.53 -4.14 -33.96
N GLN A 560 17.91 -5.03 -33.05
CA GLN A 560 17.00 -6.05 -32.52
C GLN A 560 15.89 -5.42 -31.67
N LEU A 561 16.22 -4.39 -30.88
CA LEU A 561 15.27 -3.70 -30.03
C LEU A 561 14.31 -2.81 -30.85
N MET A 562 14.81 -2.08 -31.84
CA MET A 562 13.98 -1.32 -32.79
C MET A 562 13.04 -2.24 -33.58
N ALA A 563 13.53 -3.41 -34.02
CA ALA A 563 12.73 -4.41 -34.72
C ALA A 563 11.86 -5.28 -33.79
N SER A 564 11.84 -5.00 -32.49
CA SER A 564 11.07 -5.78 -31.50
C SER A 564 9.55 -5.65 -31.73
N PRO A 565 8.73 -6.53 -31.12
CA PRO A 565 7.28 -6.36 -31.13
C PRO A 565 6.82 -5.00 -30.61
N ILE A 566 7.58 -4.35 -29.72
CA ILE A 566 7.27 -3.02 -29.19
C ILE A 566 7.42 -1.97 -30.29
N GLY A 567 8.58 -1.93 -30.95
CA GLY A 567 8.84 -0.99 -32.05
C GLY A 567 7.84 -1.19 -33.19
N GLN A 568 7.61 -2.44 -33.59
CA GLN A 568 6.62 -2.77 -34.63
C GLN A 568 5.18 -2.37 -34.25
N ALA A 569 4.81 -2.45 -32.97
CA ALA A 569 3.50 -2.02 -32.51
C ALA A 569 3.34 -0.51 -32.51
N LEU A 570 4.38 0.22 -32.07
CA LEU A 570 4.38 1.69 -32.11
C LEU A 570 4.34 2.22 -33.55
N ASP A 571 5.08 1.58 -34.48
CA ASP A 571 5.02 1.91 -35.92
C ASP A 571 3.63 1.67 -36.50
N ALA A 572 3.03 0.52 -36.19
CA ALA A 572 1.68 0.21 -36.63
C ALA A 572 0.63 1.14 -35.99
N MET A 573 0.84 1.58 -34.75
CA MET A 573 -0.03 2.56 -34.10
C MET A 573 0.09 3.94 -34.76
N SER A 574 1.30 4.45 -34.93
CA SER A 574 1.59 5.71 -35.63
C SER A 574 0.93 5.74 -37.01
N ALA A 575 1.14 4.71 -37.83
CA ALA A 575 0.53 4.58 -39.14
C ALA A 575 -1.02 4.61 -39.09
N GLY A 576 -1.62 4.04 -38.04
CA GLY A 576 -3.06 4.05 -37.82
C GLY A 576 -3.64 5.38 -37.33
N LEU A 577 -2.80 6.30 -36.85
CA LEU A 577 -3.20 7.60 -36.29
C LEU A 577 -2.89 8.79 -37.21
N VAL A 578 -2.33 8.54 -38.39
CA VAL A 578 -2.02 9.60 -39.39
C VAL A 578 -3.24 10.48 -39.64
N GLY A 579 -3.06 11.80 -39.51
CA GLY A 579 -4.10 12.80 -39.71
C GLY A 579 -5.04 13.02 -38.51
N HIS A 580 -4.88 12.25 -37.43
CA HIS A 580 -5.68 12.36 -36.21
C HIS A 580 -4.89 12.87 -35.00
N VAL A 581 -3.58 12.65 -34.98
CA VAL A 581 -2.66 13.07 -33.92
C VAL A 581 -1.40 13.65 -34.53
N THR A 582 -0.75 14.58 -33.83
CA THR A 582 0.63 14.95 -34.16
C THR A 582 1.56 13.87 -33.65
N ASP A 583 2.38 13.30 -34.55
CA ASP A 583 3.33 12.26 -34.19
C ASP A 583 4.67 12.86 -33.76
N LEU A 584 5.08 12.58 -32.52
CA LEU A 584 6.35 13.03 -31.93
C LEU A 584 7.38 11.90 -31.77
N ARG A 585 7.08 10.67 -32.24
CA ARG A 585 8.00 9.53 -32.12
C ARG A 585 9.37 9.81 -32.69
N HIS A 586 9.41 10.50 -33.83
CA HIS A 586 10.63 10.78 -34.57
C HIS A 586 11.30 12.12 -34.17
N LEU A 587 10.92 12.70 -33.03
CA LEU A 587 11.46 13.99 -32.58
C LEU A 587 12.97 13.97 -32.31
N PHE A 588 13.51 12.79 -31.97
CA PHE A 588 14.91 12.61 -31.56
C PHE A 588 15.73 11.74 -32.53
N ASP A 589 15.28 11.66 -33.79
CA ASP A 589 15.97 10.91 -34.84
C ASP A 589 17.28 11.58 -35.27
N ASP A 590 17.30 12.91 -35.26
CA ASP A 590 18.50 13.71 -35.56
C ASP A 590 19.46 13.70 -34.35
N ASP A 591 20.78 13.64 -34.60
CA ASP A 591 21.95 13.56 -33.68
C ASP A 591 21.83 14.35 -32.36
N SER A 592 20.87 13.95 -31.53
CA SER A 592 20.56 14.54 -30.25
C SER A 592 21.35 13.80 -29.20
N PRO A 593 21.82 14.48 -28.14
CA PRO A 593 22.32 13.79 -26.96
C PRO A 593 21.29 12.74 -26.50
N PRO A 594 21.71 11.66 -25.84
CA PRO A 594 20.78 10.71 -25.25
C PRO A 594 19.85 11.44 -24.28
N VAL A 595 18.55 11.40 -24.54
CA VAL A 595 17.53 12.06 -23.69
C VAL A 595 16.65 11.05 -22.97
N PHE A 596 16.51 9.84 -23.49
CA PHE A 596 15.72 8.82 -22.81
C PHE A 596 16.48 8.19 -21.65
N LEU A 597 15.83 8.01 -20.50
CA LEU A 597 16.31 7.20 -19.38
C LEU A 597 16.18 5.69 -19.67
N GLY A 598 15.33 5.36 -20.63
CA GLY A 598 14.86 4.02 -20.93
C GLY A 598 14.25 3.98 -22.32
N LEU A 599 13.14 3.27 -22.50
CA LEU A 599 12.45 3.25 -23.80
C LEU A 599 11.49 4.43 -24.03
N VAL A 600 11.07 5.11 -22.96
CA VAL A 600 9.97 6.09 -23.04
C VAL A 600 10.14 7.32 -22.15
N HIS A 601 10.73 7.17 -20.96
CA HIS A 601 10.95 8.30 -20.06
C HIS A 601 12.13 9.11 -20.54
N GLN A 602 12.01 10.42 -20.52
CA GLN A 602 13.02 11.35 -21.00
C GLN A 602 13.47 12.29 -19.88
N ASN A 603 14.71 12.73 -19.97
CA ASN A 603 15.30 13.74 -19.10
C ASN A 603 14.68 15.12 -19.38
N GLU A 604 15.16 16.11 -18.65
CA GLU A 604 14.67 17.49 -18.75
C GLU A 604 14.91 18.14 -20.11
N GLU A 605 15.99 17.78 -20.82
CA GLU A 605 16.24 18.29 -22.17
C GLU A 605 15.27 17.69 -23.19
N GLY A 606 15.00 16.38 -23.09
CA GLY A 606 13.95 15.74 -23.89
C GLY A 606 12.57 16.33 -23.61
N ALA A 607 12.25 16.62 -22.35
CA ALA A 607 11.01 17.27 -21.95
C ALA A 607 10.88 18.68 -22.54
N ARG A 608 11.97 19.46 -22.52
CA ARG A 608 12.05 20.79 -23.14
C ARG A 608 11.80 20.73 -24.64
N LEU A 609 12.44 19.81 -25.36
CA LEU A 609 12.28 19.64 -26.81
C LEU A 609 10.86 19.19 -27.19
N VAL A 610 10.27 18.27 -26.42
CA VAL A 610 8.85 17.88 -26.61
C VAL A 610 7.92 19.07 -26.36
N ALA A 611 8.13 19.82 -25.28
CA ALA A 611 7.33 21.00 -24.98
C ALA A 611 7.45 22.08 -26.07
N GLU A 612 8.66 22.31 -26.58
CA GLU A 612 8.91 23.23 -27.69
C GLU A 612 8.10 22.84 -28.93
N ARG A 613 8.13 21.55 -29.31
CA ARG A 613 7.37 21.06 -30.45
C ARG A 613 5.86 21.16 -30.24
N ILE A 614 5.36 20.75 -29.07
CA ILE A 614 3.94 20.89 -28.70
C ILE A 614 3.52 22.35 -28.73
N TYR A 615 4.32 23.23 -28.16
CA TYR A 615 4.02 24.66 -28.10
C TYR A 615 3.97 25.27 -29.49
N GLN A 616 4.92 24.96 -30.37
CA GLN A 616 4.92 25.44 -31.76
C GLN A 616 3.62 25.09 -32.49
N ASP A 617 3.14 23.84 -32.34
CA ASP A 617 1.89 23.39 -32.96
C ASP A 617 0.64 24.05 -32.32
N LEU A 618 0.67 24.30 -31.01
CA LEU A 618 -0.46 24.89 -30.27
C LEU A 618 -0.46 26.42 -30.20
N ARG A 619 0.66 27.08 -30.53
CA ARG A 619 0.86 28.52 -30.35
C ARG A 619 -0.28 29.38 -30.93
N PRO A 620 -0.78 29.13 -32.16
CA PRO A 620 -1.91 29.90 -32.69
C PRO A 620 -3.19 29.74 -31.85
N GLN A 621 -3.44 28.54 -31.32
CA GLN A 621 -4.62 28.26 -30.51
C GLN A 621 -4.51 28.91 -29.13
N ILE A 622 -3.35 28.79 -28.48
CA ILE A 622 -3.09 29.42 -27.18
C ILE A 622 -3.24 30.94 -27.27
N ARG A 623 -2.66 31.57 -28.30
CA ARG A 623 -2.83 33.01 -28.55
C ARG A 623 -4.30 33.44 -28.73
N ALA A 624 -5.11 32.60 -29.36
CA ALA A 624 -6.52 32.87 -29.61
C ALA A 624 -7.40 32.69 -28.36
N LEU A 625 -7.00 31.81 -27.44
CA LEU A 625 -7.69 31.56 -26.18
C LEU A 625 -7.30 32.54 -25.07
N ALA A 626 -6.11 33.14 -25.18
CA ALA A 626 -5.60 34.06 -24.17
C ALA A 626 -6.42 35.36 -24.11
N HIS A 627 -6.94 35.67 -22.93
CA HIS A 627 -7.83 36.81 -22.66
C HIS A 627 -7.27 37.78 -21.61
#